data_AF-A0A5C5FUB1-F1
#
_entry.id   AF-A0A5C5FUB1-F1
#
_cell.length_a   1.000
_cell.length_b   1.000
_cell.length_c   1.000
_cell.angle_alpha   90.00
_cell.angle_beta   90.00
_cell.angle_gamma   90.00
#
_symmetry.space_group_name_H-M   'P 1'
#
loop_
_entity.id
_entity.type
_entity.pdbx_description
1 polymer ?
#
loop_
_entity_poly.entity_id
_entity_poly.type
_entity_poly.pdbx_seq_one_letter_code
_entity_poly.pdbx_strand_id
1 'polypeptide(L)'
;MDDLERPPPPASAPAPPPSLADILPPQPTANAIIAYSLERVGWQHGAVHTGQFRAECAEFDSWGPARADKVNPHWLALYFAVLCVGARHMSADDARACGLTSEDQRVLPRLFFEASVEALHRGQFLAQHSIFAVQTIVILVISCQDVGGSDLIATLLACGIRIAQHLQISRFGSDEDEAGVKGLIQREVRKRLWYALATEDWLSVPFRRAYSIFPSHFTTPPPLNCHDEDLSAGVMLNRPQDEPTCVSKILVAHKVASCIRRFFEDVNSRPDRELSYDLLLDVDSEIRAIISEGPAFLRADECAIEQHPPWVRWMLHWWIMSVSHKLLVCHRVFLGRSFRDAKYAYSRKAAIEAARSIIQELVKGSRLGHQHLWTVPYHAVSAAVAVILDIFQSSSSDPDLVHKRREVQAALDELRLLSEEGNSQIAARGIQLLTTLLAEEARHRRP
;
A
#
# COMPACT_ATOMS: atom_id res chain seq x y z
N MET A 1 -50.22 42.81 26.23
CA MET A 1 -49.21 42.09 27.04
C MET A 1 -49.35 40.64 26.62
N ASP A 2 -48.89 40.37 25.41
CA ASP A 2 -48.98 39.11 24.66
C ASP A 2 -47.63 38.92 23.99
N ASP A 3 -47.32 37.67 23.63
CA ASP A 3 -46.04 37.14 23.11
C ASP A 3 -45.01 36.73 24.16
N LEU A 4 -45.32 35.64 24.88
CA LEU A 4 -44.31 34.71 25.37
C LEU A 4 -43.96 33.72 24.25
N GLU A 5 -42.74 33.85 23.73
CA GLU A 5 -42.14 33.00 22.71
C GLU A 5 -42.25 31.51 23.07
N ARG A 6 -42.80 30.72 22.13
CA ARG A 6 -42.74 29.25 22.21
C ARG A 6 -41.28 28.80 22.04
N PRO A 7 -40.84 27.77 22.80
CA PRO A 7 -39.54 27.17 22.60
C PRO A 7 -39.43 26.55 21.20
N PRO A 8 -38.24 26.57 20.57
CA PRO A 8 -38.04 25.99 19.26
C PRO A 8 -38.33 24.48 19.28
N PRO A 9 -38.80 23.91 18.16
CA PRO A 9 -39.02 22.47 18.06
C PRO A 9 -37.70 21.70 18.26
N PRO A 10 -37.75 20.49 18.83
CA PRO A 10 -36.56 19.66 19.00
C PRO A 10 -35.92 19.42 17.63
N ALA A 11 -34.58 19.56 17.56
CA ALA A 11 -33.81 19.24 16.38
C ALA A 11 -34.16 17.82 15.89
N SER A 12 -34.47 17.68 14.61
CA SER A 12 -34.78 16.38 14.02
C SER A 12 -33.65 15.40 14.32
N ALA A 13 -34.01 14.22 14.85
CA ALA A 13 -33.04 13.16 15.06
C ALA A 13 -32.25 12.92 13.77
N PRO A 14 -30.91 12.73 13.83
CA PRO A 14 -30.12 12.46 12.64
C PRO A 14 -30.68 11.22 11.94
N ALA A 15 -30.78 11.28 10.61
CA ALA A 15 -31.23 10.14 9.82
C ALA A 15 -30.35 8.91 10.14
N PRO A 16 -30.93 7.70 10.23
CA PRO A 16 -30.15 6.49 10.44
C PRO A 16 -29.11 6.35 9.31
N PRO A 17 -27.90 5.83 9.61
CA PRO A 17 -26.90 5.60 8.58
C PRO A 17 -27.46 4.66 7.50
N PRO A 18 -27.06 4.84 6.23
CA PRO A 18 -27.54 4.01 5.12
C PRO A 18 -27.23 2.54 5.41
N SER A 19 -28.14 1.65 5.04
CA SER A 19 -27.89 0.22 5.16
C SER A 19 -26.80 -0.21 4.17
N LEU A 20 -26.11 -1.33 4.43
CA LEU A 20 -25.15 -1.88 3.46
C LEU A 20 -25.81 -2.21 2.10
N ALA A 21 -27.12 -2.51 2.09
CA ALA A 21 -27.86 -2.72 0.85
C ALA A 21 -27.98 -1.43 0.03
N ASP A 22 -28.20 -0.28 0.70
CA ASP A 22 -28.34 1.04 0.07
C ASP A 22 -27.02 1.53 -0.55
N ILE A 23 -25.88 1.02 -0.07
CA ILE A 23 -24.54 1.38 -0.56
C ILE A 23 -24.16 0.59 -1.82
N LEU A 24 -24.87 -0.51 -2.14
CA LEU A 24 -24.54 -1.32 -3.32
C LEU A 24 -24.73 -0.50 -4.60
N PRO A 25 -23.68 -0.34 -5.42
CA PRO A 25 -23.82 0.36 -6.69
C PRO A 25 -24.70 -0.45 -7.67
N PRO A 26 -25.28 0.22 -8.68
CA PRO A 26 -25.93 -0.47 -9.79
C PRO A 26 -25.00 -1.53 -10.39
N GLN A 27 -25.55 -2.69 -10.76
CA GLN A 27 -24.76 -3.84 -11.22
C GLN A 27 -23.77 -3.52 -12.36
N PRO A 28 -24.12 -2.73 -13.41
CA PRO A 28 -23.15 -2.38 -14.46
C PRO A 28 -21.96 -1.60 -13.92
N THR A 29 -22.20 -0.64 -13.03
CA THR A 29 -21.16 0.16 -12.37
C THR A 29 -20.31 -0.71 -11.46
N ALA A 30 -20.93 -1.59 -10.67
CA ALA A 30 -20.22 -2.53 -9.81
C ALA A 30 -19.25 -3.42 -10.61
N ASN A 31 -19.73 -4.00 -11.71
CA ASN A 31 -18.95 -4.87 -12.58
C ASN A 31 -17.79 -4.13 -13.23
N ALA A 32 -17.98 -2.89 -13.66
CA ALA A 32 -16.91 -2.06 -14.21
C ALA A 32 -15.81 -1.77 -13.17
N ILE A 33 -16.21 -1.40 -11.93
CA ILE A 33 -15.26 -1.16 -10.83
C ILE A 33 -14.51 -2.44 -10.47
N ILE A 34 -15.20 -3.57 -10.36
CA ILE A 34 -14.60 -4.86 -10.04
C ILE A 34 -13.62 -5.29 -11.14
N ALA A 35 -13.98 -5.14 -12.41
CA ALA A 35 -13.08 -5.44 -13.53
C ALA A 35 -11.79 -4.59 -13.45
N TYR A 36 -11.92 -3.28 -13.27
CA TYR A 36 -10.77 -2.39 -13.10
C TYR A 36 -9.92 -2.80 -11.88
N SER A 37 -10.56 -3.05 -10.75
CA SER A 37 -9.91 -3.45 -9.50
C SER A 37 -9.06 -4.71 -9.69
N LEU A 38 -9.63 -5.77 -10.27
CA LEU A 38 -8.92 -7.03 -10.45
C LEU A 38 -7.82 -6.94 -11.52
N GLU A 39 -8.06 -6.26 -12.64
CA GLU A 39 -7.16 -6.26 -13.80
C GLU A 39 -6.06 -5.20 -13.70
N ARG A 40 -6.31 -4.09 -13.01
CA ARG A 40 -5.39 -2.95 -12.94
C ARG A 40 -4.79 -2.78 -11.56
N VAL A 41 -5.49 -3.16 -10.49
CA VAL A 41 -5.08 -2.89 -9.10
C VAL A 41 -4.69 -4.17 -8.36
N GLY A 42 -5.19 -5.34 -8.79
CA GLY A 42 -5.01 -6.63 -8.10
C GLY A 42 -3.56 -7.02 -7.82
N TRP A 43 -2.61 -6.61 -8.68
CA TRP A 43 -1.16 -6.80 -8.49
C TRP A 43 -0.62 -6.20 -7.19
N GLN A 44 -1.32 -5.22 -6.61
CA GLN A 44 -0.90 -4.59 -5.36
C GLN A 44 -1.04 -5.54 -4.16
N HIS A 45 -2.08 -6.36 -4.11
CA HIS A 45 -2.41 -7.15 -2.93
C HIS A 45 -2.41 -8.65 -3.17
N GLY A 46 -2.73 -9.12 -4.38
CA GLY A 46 -2.82 -10.56 -4.70
C GLY A 46 -3.82 -11.36 -3.84
N ALA A 47 -4.64 -10.67 -3.05
CA ALA A 47 -5.47 -11.25 -1.99
C ALA A 47 -6.62 -12.14 -2.48
N VAL A 48 -7.01 -12.06 -3.76
CA VAL A 48 -8.11 -12.84 -4.33
C VAL A 48 -7.65 -13.57 -5.57
N HIS A 49 -8.29 -14.71 -5.84
CA HIS A 49 -8.21 -15.36 -7.14
C HIS A 49 -9.30 -14.75 -8.04
N THR A 50 -8.87 -14.11 -9.12
CA THR A 50 -9.70 -13.26 -9.99
C THR A 50 -10.90 -14.01 -10.56
N GLY A 51 -10.70 -15.21 -11.11
CA GLY A 51 -11.78 -16.00 -11.71
C GLY A 51 -12.82 -16.47 -10.68
N GLN A 52 -12.36 -16.84 -9.48
CA GLN A 52 -13.24 -17.29 -8.40
C GLN A 52 -14.09 -16.12 -7.89
N PHE A 53 -13.45 -14.99 -7.62
CA PHE A 53 -14.16 -13.81 -7.11
C PHE A 53 -15.21 -13.30 -8.12
N ARG A 54 -14.92 -13.31 -9.42
CA ARG A 54 -15.91 -12.97 -10.46
C ARG A 54 -17.12 -13.92 -10.46
N ALA A 55 -16.89 -15.23 -10.29
CA ALA A 55 -17.97 -16.21 -10.20
C ALA A 55 -18.84 -15.96 -8.95
N GLU A 56 -18.22 -15.65 -7.81
CA GLU A 56 -18.92 -15.29 -6.57
C GLU A 56 -19.75 -14.00 -6.74
N CYS A 57 -19.22 -12.98 -7.43
CA CYS A 57 -19.97 -11.76 -7.74
C CYS A 57 -21.18 -12.03 -8.65
N ALA A 58 -21.02 -12.86 -9.68
CA ALA A 58 -22.12 -13.22 -10.57
C ALA A 58 -23.21 -14.02 -9.83
N GLU A 59 -22.82 -14.91 -8.92
CA GLU A 59 -23.75 -15.61 -8.04
C GLU A 59 -24.49 -14.63 -7.13
N PHE A 60 -23.78 -13.74 -6.43
CA PHE A 60 -24.36 -12.70 -5.58
C PHE A 60 -25.36 -11.82 -6.33
N ASP A 61 -25.04 -11.46 -7.57
CA ASP A 61 -25.91 -10.68 -8.44
C ASP A 61 -27.24 -11.38 -8.76
N SER A 62 -27.22 -12.72 -8.85
CA SER A 62 -28.41 -13.52 -9.18
C SER A 62 -29.43 -13.62 -8.05
N TRP A 63 -29.10 -13.20 -6.83
CA TRP A 63 -29.94 -13.40 -5.62
C TRP A 63 -31.04 -12.33 -5.41
N GLY A 64 -31.13 -11.35 -6.32
CA GLY A 64 -32.16 -10.31 -6.32
C GLY A 64 -31.92 -9.18 -5.29
N PRO A 65 -32.90 -8.29 -5.06
CA PRO A 65 -32.72 -7.07 -4.28
C PRO A 65 -32.31 -7.29 -2.80
N ALA A 66 -32.76 -8.39 -2.19
CA ALA A 66 -32.45 -8.74 -0.80
C ALA A 66 -31.11 -9.51 -0.65
N ARG A 67 -30.24 -9.50 -1.66
CA ARG A 67 -28.96 -10.23 -1.66
C ARG A 67 -28.04 -9.84 -0.50
N ALA A 68 -28.02 -8.57 -0.13
CA ALA A 68 -27.16 -8.04 0.93
C ALA A 68 -27.50 -8.64 2.32
N ASP A 69 -28.77 -8.97 2.55
CA ASP A 69 -29.24 -9.53 3.82
C ASP A 69 -28.97 -11.03 3.96
N LYS A 70 -28.70 -11.71 2.84
CA LYS A 70 -28.50 -13.17 2.77
C LYS A 70 -27.04 -13.57 2.70
N VAL A 71 -26.20 -12.71 2.15
CA VAL A 71 -24.80 -13.03 1.86
C VAL A 71 -23.96 -13.09 3.13
N ASN A 72 -22.88 -13.87 3.10
CA ASN A 72 -21.91 -13.91 4.17
C ASN A 72 -21.35 -12.48 4.40
N PRO A 73 -21.46 -11.92 5.61
CA PRO A 73 -21.03 -10.55 5.88
C PRO A 73 -19.53 -10.33 5.66
N HIS A 74 -18.69 -11.34 5.88
CA HIS A 74 -17.25 -11.24 5.58
C HIS A 74 -16.99 -11.20 4.07
N TRP A 75 -17.78 -11.91 3.26
CA TRP A 75 -17.67 -11.82 1.80
C TRP A 75 -18.18 -10.46 1.31
N LEU A 76 -19.26 -9.93 1.89
CA LEU A 76 -19.74 -8.59 1.57
C LEU A 76 -18.69 -7.52 1.93
N ALA A 77 -17.96 -7.72 3.03
CA ALA A 77 -16.83 -6.88 3.38
C ALA A 77 -15.74 -6.92 2.31
N LEU A 78 -15.38 -8.10 1.82
CA LEU A 78 -14.42 -8.29 0.72
C LEU A 78 -14.91 -7.59 -0.55
N TYR A 79 -16.19 -7.75 -0.90
CA TYR A 79 -16.81 -7.09 -2.04
C TYR A 79 -16.67 -5.56 -1.98
N PHE A 80 -17.00 -4.95 -0.84
CA PHE A 80 -16.80 -3.51 -0.66
C PHE A 80 -15.34 -3.08 -0.65
N ALA A 81 -14.41 -3.91 -0.14
CA ALA A 81 -12.97 -3.60 -0.23
C ALA A 81 -12.48 -3.58 -1.69
N VAL A 82 -12.92 -4.54 -2.52
CA VAL A 82 -12.59 -4.59 -3.95
C VAL A 82 -13.16 -3.37 -4.69
N LEU A 83 -14.40 -2.98 -4.38
CA LEU A 83 -15.01 -1.75 -4.91
C LEU A 83 -14.25 -0.49 -4.48
N CYS A 84 -13.89 -0.41 -3.19
CA CYS A 84 -13.14 0.70 -2.62
C CYS A 84 -11.83 0.92 -3.37
N VAL A 85 -11.01 -0.12 -3.53
CA VAL A 85 -9.70 0.03 -4.18
C VAL A 85 -9.83 0.28 -5.69
N GLY A 86 -10.83 -0.30 -6.35
CA GLY A 86 -11.16 -0.01 -7.74
C GLY A 86 -11.46 1.47 -7.94
N ALA A 87 -12.45 2.00 -7.20
CA ALA A 87 -12.85 3.40 -7.30
C ALA A 87 -11.72 4.37 -6.88
N ARG A 88 -10.93 4.00 -5.85
CA ARG A 88 -9.84 4.86 -5.33
C ARG A 88 -8.71 5.06 -6.33
N HIS A 89 -8.35 4.03 -7.07
CA HIS A 89 -7.14 4.03 -7.90
C HIS A 89 -7.40 4.41 -9.36
N MET A 90 -8.65 4.53 -9.79
CA MET A 90 -9.01 5.00 -11.12
C MET A 90 -8.50 6.42 -11.39
N SER A 91 -7.98 6.64 -12.60
CA SER A 91 -7.88 7.98 -13.16
C SER A 91 -9.28 8.58 -13.38
N ALA A 92 -9.37 9.89 -13.60
CA ALA A 92 -10.62 10.54 -14.00
C ALA A 92 -11.19 9.94 -15.31
N ASP A 93 -10.33 9.52 -16.24
CA ASP A 93 -10.74 8.91 -17.51
C ASP A 93 -11.28 7.49 -17.30
N ASP A 94 -10.59 6.68 -16.50
CA ASP A 94 -11.04 5.31 -16.16
C ASP A 94 -12.36 5.33 -15.40
N ALA A 95 -12.51 6.27 -14.46
CA ALA A 95 -13.75 6.45 -13.71
C ALA A 95 -14.91 6.84 -14.63
N ARG A 96 -14.69 7.78 -15.57
CA ARG A 96 -15.69 8.12 -16.58
C ARG A 96 -16.04 6.91 -17.46
N ALA A 97 -15.05 6.10 -17.84
CA ALA A 97 -15.28 4.86 -18.59
C ALA A 97 -16.09 3.82 -17.79
N CYS A 98 -16.00 3.84 -16.45
CA CYS A 98 -16.81 3.04 -15.54
C CYS A 98 -18.17 3.67 -15.20
N GLY A 99 -18.51 4.83 -15.79
CA GLY A 99 -19.76 5.55 -15.53
C GLY A 99 -19.78 6.31 -14.20
N LEU A 100 -18.62 6.60 -13.62
CA LEU A 100 -18.47 7.38 -12.39
C LEU A 100 -18.21 8.84 -12.69
N THR A 101 -18.82 9.72 -11.89
CA THR A 101 -18.57 11.15 -11.91
C THR A 101 -17.37 11.53 -11.04
N SER A 102 -16.89 12.77 -11.16
CA SER A 102 -15.85 13.30 -10.28
C SER A 102 -16.29 13.33 -8.81
N GLU A 103 -17.59 13.51 -8.54
CA GLU A 103 -18.13 13.45 -7.18
C GLU A 103 -18.13 12.01 -6.64
N ASP A 104 -18.47 11.03 -7.49
CA ASP A 104 -18.39 9.61 -7.13
C ASP A 104 -16.97 9.21 -6.74
N GLN A 105 -15.96 9.65 -7.50
CA GLN A 105 -14.55 9.38 -7.16
C GLN A 105 -14.13 10.01 -5.82
N ARG A 106 -14.77 11.10 -5.41
CA ARG A 106 -14.50 11.78 -4.14
C ARG A 106 -15.19 11.08 -2.96
N VAL A 107 -16.37 10.52 -3.17
CA VAL A 107 -17.25 9.99 -2.11
C VAL A 107 -17.18 8.47 -1.98
N LEU A 108 -17.29 7.74 -3.10
CA LEU A 108 -17.43 6.28 -3.10
C LEU A 108 -16.26 5.54 -2.45
N PRO A 109 -14.98 5.91 -2.62
CA PRO A 109 -13.88 5.19 -1.97
C PRO A 109 -14.05 5.15 -0.45
N ARG A 110 -14.41 6.29 0.16
CA ARG A 110 -14.63 6.36 1.61
C ARG A 110 -15.89 5.60 2.02
N LEU A 111 -16.98 5.76 1.28
CA LEU A 111 -18.22 5.04 1.55
C LEU A 111 -18.04 3.52 1.49
N PHE A 112 -17.35 3.01 0.47
CA PHE A 112 -17.04 1.59 0.33
C PHE A 112 -16.05 1.10 1.39
N PHE A 113 -15.06 1.91 1.78
CA PHE A 113 -14.19 1.58 2.89
C PHE A 113 -14.98 1.39 4.19
N GLU A 114 -15.83 2.37 4.53
CA GLU A 114 -16.65 2.34 5.74
C GLU A 114 -17.65 1.17 5.71
N ALA A 115 -18.28 0.90 4.55
CA ALA A 115 -19.16 -0.26 4.35
C ALA A 115 -18.42 -1.59 4.50
N SER A 116 -17.16 -1.67 4.04
CA SER A 116 -16.32 -2.85 4.19
C SER A 116 -16.00 -3.15 5.66
N VAL A 117 -15.60 -2.12 6.42
CA VAL A 117 -15.32 -2.24 7.85
C VAL A 117 -16.59 -2.57 8.65
N GLU A 118 -17.72 -1.93 8.33
CA GLU A 118 -19.02 -2.24 8.94
C GLU A 118 -19.44 -3.70 8.67
N ALA A 119 -19.26 -4.19 7.45
CA ALA A 119 -19.55 -5.58 7.10
C ALA A 119 -18.66 -6.58 7.86
N LEU A 120 -17.38 -6.26 8.11
CA LEU A 120 -16.52 -7.04 9.02
C LEU A 120 -17.11 -7.10 10.44
N HIS A 121 -17.55 -5.96 10.98
CA HIS A 121 -18.16 -5.90 12.31
C HIS A 121 -19.48 -6.68 12.39
N ARG A 122 -20.34 -6.61 11.38
CA ARG A 122 -21.56 -7.44 11.30
C ARG A 122 -21.26 -8.93 11.26
N GLY A 123 -20.16 -9.31 10.62
CA GLY A 123 -19.63 -10.67 10.64
C GLY A 123 -18.98 -11.08 11.95
N GLN A 124 -18.83 -10.16 12.91
CA GLN A 124 -18.13 -10.38 14.18
C GLN A 124 -16.72 -10.95 13.97
N PHE A 125 -15.97 -10.40 13.01
CA PHE A 125 -14.67 -10.93 12.56
C PHE A 125 -13.61 -11.14 13.65
N LEU A 126 -13.75 -10.47 14.80
CA LEU A 126 -12.88 -10.66 15.97
C LEU A 126 -13.15 -11.98 16.73
N ALA A 127 -14.31 -12.60 16.52
CA ALA A 127 -14.72 -13.86 17.13
C ALA A 127 -14.99 -14.96 16.07
N GLN A 128 -15.51 -14.58 14.90
CA GLN A 128 -15.84 -15.48 13.80
C GLN A 128 -14.82 -15.32 12.67
N HIS A 129 -13.81 -16.19 12.67
CA HIS A 129 -12.72 -16.11 11.72
C HIS A 129 -13.11 -16.63 10.33
N SER A 130 -12.80 -15.87 9.28
CA SER A 130 -13.07 -16.23 7.89
C SER A 130 -11.91 -15.81 7.00
N ILE A 131 -11.63 -16.60 5.95
CA ILE A 131 -10.63 -16.22 4.94
C ILE A 131 -11.03 -14.91 4.26
N PHE A 132 -12.32 -14.68 4.03
CA PHE A 132 -12.81 -13.42 3.46
C PHE A 132 -12.41 -12.23 4.34
N ALA A 133 -12.49 -12.38 5.67
CA ALA A 133 -12.07 -11.32 6.58
C ALA A 133 -10.57 -11.00 6.44
N VAL A 134 -9.73 -12.02 6.27
CA VAL A 134 -8.29 -11.85 6.02
C VAL A 134 -8.05 -11.19 4.66
N GLN A 135 -8.76 -11.61 3.60
CA GLN A 135 -8.66 -11.01 2.27
C GLN A 135 -9.04 -9.53 2.31
N THR A 136 -10.16 -9.20 2.97
CA THR A 136 -10.60 -7.81 3.18
C THR A 136 -9.51 -7.01 3.87
N ILE A 137 -9.00 -7.49 5.01
CA ILE A 137 -7.97 -6.78 5.77
C ILE A 137 -6.71 -6.56 4.94
N VAL A 138 -6.25 -7.56 4.19
CA VAL A 138 -5.07 -7.43 3.32
C VAL A 138 -5.27 -6.34 2.27
N ILE A 139 -6.44 -6.30 1.60
CA ILE A 139 -6.75 -5.25 0.61
C ILE A 139 -6.75 -3.87 1.26
N LEU A 140 -7.44 -3.71 2.40
CA LEU A 140 -7.53 -2.42 3.10
C LEU A 140 -6.15 -1.94 3.59
N VAL A 141 -5.33 -2.84 4.15
CA VAL A 141 -3.99 -2.49 4.69
C VAL A 141 -3.05 -2.02 3.59
N ILE A 142 -3.06 -2.72 2.45
CA ILE A 142 -2.12 -2.45 1.36
C ILE A 142 -2.53 -1.22 0.55
N SER A 143 -3.83 -1.02 0.33
CA SER A 143 -4.32 -0.11 -0.70
C SER A 143 -5.21 1.04 -0.18
N CYS A 144 -5.55 1.09 1.12
CA CYS A 144 -6.49 2.09 1.66
C CYS A 144 -5.95 2.92 2.84
N GLN A 145 -4.63 3.04 3.01
CA GLN A 145 -4.03 3.82 4.11
C GLN A 145 -4.44 5.30 4.14
N ASP A 146 -4.65 5.89 2.98
CA ASP A 146 -5.11 7.27 2.82
C ASP A 146 -6.63 7.45 2.98
N VAL A 147 -7.39 6.35 3.01
CA VAL A 147 -8.85 6.34 3.22
C VAL A 147 -9.20 6.03 4.68
N GLY A 148 -8.64 4.95 5.24
CA GLY A 148 -9.02 4.41 6.55
C GLY A 148 -8.36 5.05 7.76
N GLY A 149 -7.29 5.82 7.55
CA GLY A 149 -6.50 6.39 8.64
C GLY A 149 -5.51 5.39 9.25
N SER A 150 -4.34 5.88 9.64
CA SER A 150 -3.19 5.03 9.99
C SER A 150 -3.43 4.10 11.20
N ASP A 151 -4.13 4.55 12.24
CA ASP A 151 -4.34 3.74 13.46
C ASP A 151 -5.34 2.60 13.25
N LEU A 152 -6.40 2.85 12.48
CA LEU A 152 -7.37 1.82 12.12
C LEU A 152 -6.69 0.76 11.26
N ILE A 153 -5.96 1.17 10.23
CA ILE A 153 -5.23 0.24 9.36
C ILE A 153 -4.17 -0.54 10.16
N ALA A 154 -3.51 0.11 11.13
CA ALA A 154 -2.58 -0.54 12.03
C ALA A 154 -3.21 -1.67 12.83
N THR A 155 -4.38 -1.40 13.39
CA THR A 155 -5.13 -2.35 14.20
C THR A 155 -5.70 -3.47 13.34
N LEU A 156 -6.23 -3.16 12.17
CA LEU A 156 -6.71 -4.15 11.21
C LEU A 156 -5.59 -5.11 10.80
N LEU A 157 -4.37 -4.63 10.54
CA LEU A 157 -3.21 -5.50 10.27
C LEU A 157 -2.97 -6.49 11.41
N ALA A 158 -2.92 -6.02 12.66
CA ALA A 158 -2.73 -6.91 13.83
C ALA A 158 -3.87 -7.94 13.96
N CYS A 159 -5.12 -7.53 13.74
CA CYS A 159 -6.27 -8.43 13.69
C CYS A 159 -6.12 -9.45 12.56
N GLY A 160 -5.77 -9.03 11.35
CA GLY A 160 -5.58 -9.90 10.19
C GLY A 160 -4.52 -10.97 10.43
N ILE A 161 -3.40 -10.60 11.04
CA ILE A 161 -2.34 -11.53 11.46
C ILE A 161 -2.89 -12.57 12.43
N ARG A 162 -3.61 -12.13 13.47
CA ARG A 162 -4.20 -13.04 14.47
C ARG A 162 -5.23 -13.98 13.86
N ILE A 163 -6.14 -13.46 13.03
CA ILE A 163 -7.18 -14.25 12.36
C ILE A 163 -6.54 -15.27 11.41
N ALA A 164 -5.52 -14.87 10.63
CA ALA A 164 -4.78 -15.77 9.76
C ALA A 164 -4.12 -16.91 10.55
N GLN A 165 -3.55 -16.63 11.73
CA GLN A 165 -3.01 -17.66 12.62
C GLN A 165 -4.11 -18.61 13.14
N HIS A 166 -5.28 -18.10 13.53
CA HIS A 166 -6.40 -18.96 13.94
C HIS A 166 -6.86 -19.89 12.82
N LEU A 167 -6.85 -19.41 11.57
CA LEU A 167 -7.17 -20.18 10.37
C LEU A 167 -6.01 -21.09 9.90
N GLN A 168 -4.92 -21.19 10.66
CA GLN A 168 -3.72 -21.96 10.32
C GLN A 168 -3.05 -21.54 8.99
N ILE A 169 -3.28 -20.31 8.52
CA ILE A 169 -2.63 -19.78 7.30
C ILE A 169 -1.11 -19.61 7.51
N SER A 170 -0.64 -19.52 8.75
CA SER A 170 0.79 -19.50 9.11
C SER A 170 1.45 -20.89 9.16
N ARG A 171 0.67 -21.97 9.03
CA ARG A 171 1.14 -23.35 9.15
C ARG A 171 0.51 -24.21 8.06
N PHE A 172 1.24 -24.40 6.97
CA PHE A 172 0.80 -25.28 5.89
C PHE A 172 1.17 -26.74 6.18
N GLY A 173 0.21 -27.64 6.01
CA GLY A 173 0.43 -29.09 5.97
C GLY A 173 0.97 -29.57 4.62
N SER A 174 1.10 -30.89 4.47
CA SER A 174 1.48 -31.55 3.21
C SER A 174 0.52 -31.20 2.07
N ASP A 175 1.04 -31.17 0.83
CA ASP A 175 0.24 -30.85 -0.37
C ASP A 175 -0.92 -31.84 -0.64
N GLU A 176 -0.97 -32.97 0.08
CA GLU A 176 -1.94 -34.05 -0.08
C GLU A 176 -3.37 -33.69 0.38
N ASP A 177 -3.53 -32.66 1.23
CA ASP A 177 -4.82 -32.32 1.87
C ASP A 177 -5.77 -31.49 0.97
N GLU A 178 -5.31 -30.97 -0.18
CA GLU A 178 -6.03 -29.99 -0.99
C GLU A 178 -6.20 -30.46 -2.45
N ALA A 179 -7.00 -31.52 -2.65
CA ALA A 179 -7.28 -32.07 -3.98
C ALA A 179 -8.20 -31.16 -4.84
N GLY A 180 -7.85 -31.05 -6.13
CA GLY A 180 -8.66 -30.38 -7.16
C GLY A 180 -8.46 -28.86 -7.24
N VAL A 181 -9.00 -28.26 -8.30
CA VAL A 181 -8.84 -26.82 -8.65
C VAL A 181 -9.16 -25.90 -7.47
N LYS A 182 -10.25 -26.15 -6.74
CA LYS A 182 -10.64 -25.36 -5.57
C LYS A 182 -9.61 -25.43 -4.45
N GLY A 183 -9.03 -26.61 -4.20
CA GLY A 183 -7.96 -26.80 -3.21
C GLY A 183 -6.70 -26.02 -3.59
N LEU A 184 -6.27 -26.12 -4.85
CA LEU A 184 -5.12 -25.39 -5.38
C LEU A 184 -5.27 -23.86 -5.24
N ILE A 185 -6.44 -23.34 -5.60
CA ILE A 185 -6.72 -21.91 -5.46
C ILE A 185 -6.67 -21.49 -3.99
N GLN A 186 -7.33 -22.23 -3.10
CA GLN A 186 -7.31 -21.91 -1.66
C GLN A 186 -5.89 -21.96 -1.08
N ARG A 187 -5.09 -22.94 -1.50
CA ARG A 187 -3.70 -23.09 -1.09
C ARG A 187 -2.89 -21.85 -1.42
N GLU A 188 -2.89 -21.44 -2.68
CA GLU A 188 -2.08 -20.32 -3.14
C GLU A 188 -2.60 -18.98 -2.60
N VAL A 189 -3.93 -18.77 -2.53
CA VAL A 189 -4.50 -17.57 -1.91
C VAL A 189 -4.05 -17.45 -0.45
N ARG A 190 -4.08 -18.53 0.34
CA ARG A 190 -3.60 -18.49 1.73
C ARG A 190 -2.11 -18.11 1.84
N LYS A 191 -1.25 -18.62 0.94
CA LYS A 191 0.18 -18.24 0.90
C LYS A 191 0.34 -16.75 0.57
N ARG A 192 -0.39 -16.25 -0.44
CA ARG A 192 -0.40 -14.83 -0.84
C ARG A 192 -0.80 -13.95 0.35
N LEU A 193 -1.87 -14.31 1.07
CA LEU A 193 -2.35 -13.57 2.25
C LEU A 193 -1.32 -13.55 3.38
N TRP A 194 -0.71 -14.69 3.70
CA TRP A 194 0.31 -14.76 4.75
C TRP A 194 1.49 -13.83 4.45
N TYR A 195 2.03 -13.93 3.23
CA TYR A 195 3.19 -13.14 2.82
C TYR A 195 2.86 -11.66 2.66
N ALA A 196 1.63 -11.31 2.26
CA ALA A 196 1.15 -9.94 2.25
C ALA A 196 1.13 -9.35 3.68
N LEU A 197 0.53 -10.06 4.65
CA LEU A 197 0.51 -9.63 6.06
C LEU A 197 1.91 -9.51 6.65
N ALA A 198 2.77 -10.51 6.44
CA ALA A 198 4.15 -10.50 6.92
C ALA A 198 4.94 -9.32 6.34
N THR A 199 4.77 -9.05 5.05
CA THR A 199 5.44 -7.92 4.40
C THR A 199 5.03 -6.59 5.01
N GLU A 200 3.73 -6.34 5.18
CA GLU A 200 3.25 -5.08 5.77
C GLU A 200 3.62 -4.93 7.25
N ASP A 201 3.57 -6.02 8.03
CA ASP A 201 4.03 -6.04 9.43
C ASP A 201 5.50 -5.64 9.53
N TRP A 202 6.36 -6.24 8.69
CA TRP A 202 7.80 -6.00 8.68
C TRP A 202 8.19 -4.62 8.15
N LEU A 203 7.49 -4.12 7.13
CA LEU A 203 7.71 -2.78 6.60
C LEU A 203 7.25 -1.67 7.54
N SER A 204 6.41 -1.99 8.53
CA SER A 204 5.94 -1.03 9.54
C SER A 204 6.93 -0.82 10.71
N VAL A 205 7.89 -1.73 10.90
CA VAL A 205 8.86 -1.71 12.02
C VAL A 205 9.61 -0.38 12.15
N PRO A 206 10.11 0.27 11.08
CA PRO A 206 10.82 1.55 11.20
C PRO A 206 10.02 2.67 11.86
N PHE A 207 8.69 2.56 11.85
CA PHE A 207 7.77 3.59 12.32
C PHE A 207 7.11 3.19 13.64
N ARG A 208 6.73 1.92 13.78
CA ARG A 208 6.01 1.40 14.95
C ARG A 208 6.91 0.82 16.03
N ARG A 209 8.17 0.53 15.68
CA ARG A 209 9.16 -0.09 16.57
C ARG A 209 8.75 -1.46 17.11
N ALA A 210 7.77 -2.11 16.46
CA ALA A 210 7.28 -3.43 16.81
C ALA A 210 6.77 -4.14 15.55
N TYR A 211 6.79 -5.47 15.58
CA TYR A 211 6.15 -6.36 14.60
C TYR A 211 5.63 -7.60 15.32
N SER A 212 4.70 -8.33 14.68
CA SER A 212 4.00 -9.46 15.29
C SER A 212 4.39 -10.82 14.70
N ILE A 213 4.91 -10.85 13.48
CA ILE A 213 5.27 -12.07 12.77
C ILE A 213 6.78 -12.30 12.87
N PHE A 214 7.18 -13.19 13.77
CA PHE A 214 8.56 -13.68 13.84
C PHE A 214 8.80 -14.76 12.79
N PRO A 215 9.93 -14.74 12.06
CA PRO A 215 10.26 -15.77 11.05
C PRO A 215 10.21 -17.20 11.58
N SER A 216 10.56 -17.41 12.85
CA SER A 216 10.52 -18.72 13.52
C SER A 216 9.11 -19.22 13.86
N HIS A 217 8.07 -18.40 13.71
CA HIS A 217 6.71 -18.72 14.16
C HIS A 217 5.79 -19.26 13.05
N PHE A 218 6.27 -19.39 11.82
CA PHE A 218 5.48 -19.88 10.69
C PHE A 218 6.27 -20.82 9.79
N THR A 219 5.57 -21.71 9.10
CA THR A 219 6.15 -22.69 8.16
C THR A 219 5.60 -22.57 6.75
N THR A 220 4.69 -21.61 6.51
CA THR A 220 4.13 -21.31 5.20
C THR A 220 5.23 -21.01 4.18
N PRO A 221 5.32 -21.75 3.06
CA PRO A 221 6.29 -21.45 2.02
C PRO A 221 5.87 -20.22 1.21
N PRO A 222 6.80 -19.57 0.47
CA PRO A 222 6.46 -18.48 -0.44
C PRO A 222 5.37 -18.90 -1.46
N PRO A 223 4.48 -17.97 -1.85
CA PRO A 223 3.51 -18.24 -2.91
C PRO A 223 4.24 -18.51 -4.24
N LEU A 224 3.61 -19.27 -5.13
CA LEU A 224 4.13 -19.49 -6.47
C LEU A 224 4.04 -18.20 -7.30
N ASN A 225 5.00 -18.01 -8.21
CA ASN A 225 4.84 -17.02 -9.28
C ASN A 225 3.93 -17.62 -10.36
N CYS A 226 2.62 -17.55 -10.17
CA CYS A 226 1.62 -18.09 -11.09
C CYS A 226 0.56 -17.06 -11.46
N HIS A 227 -0.06 -17.25 -12.62
CA HIS A 227 -1.31 -16.56 -12.95
C HIS A 227 -2.49 -17.28 -12.31
N ASP A 228 -3.61 -16.58 -12.14
CA ASP A 228 -4.83 -17.18 -11.61
C ASP A 228 -5.42 -18.22 -12.59
N GLU A 229 -5.20 -18.02 -13.89
CA GLU A 229 -5.61 -18.94 -14.96
C GLU A 229 -4.89 -20.30 -14.85
N ASP A 230 -3.63 -20.32 -14.38
CA ASP A 230 -2.89 -21.57 -14.17
C ASP A 230 -3.59 -22.45 -13.11
N LEU A 231 -3.98 -21.81 -12.00
CA LEU A 231 -4.69 -22.48 -10.91
C LEU A 231 -6.08 -22.93 -11.33
N SER A 232 -6.78 -22.10 -12.11
CA SER A 232 -8.08 -22.43 -12.71
C SER A 232 -8.01 -23.64 -13.63
N ALA A 233 -6.89 -23.82 -14.35
CA ALA A 233 -6.62 -24.98 -15.18
C ALA A 233 -6.17 -26.22 -14.37
N GLY A 234 -6.04 -26.10 -13.05
CA GLY A 234 -5.59 -27.19 -12.19
C GLY A 234 -4.07 -27.41 -12.21
N VAL A 235 -3.29 -26.41 -12.61
CA VAL A 235 -1.84 -26.51 -12.78
C VAL A 235 -1.11 -25.64 -11.75
N MET A 236 -0.23 -26.24 -10.96
CA MET A 236 0.70 -25.51 -10.10
C MET A 236 2.00 -25.22 -10.87
N LEU A 237 2.06 -24.06 -11.52
CA LEU A 237 3.23 -23.63 -12.28
C LEU A 237 3.98 -22.53 -11.53
N ASN A 238 5.24 -22.76 -11.18
CA ASN A 238 6.12 -21.68 -10.72
C ASN A 238 6.83 -21.08 -11.92
N ARG A 239 6.30 -19.97 -12.46
CA ARG A 239 6.83 -19.31 -13.64
C ARG A 239 8.17 -18.62 -13.34
N PRO A 240 9.05 -18.43 -14.34
CA PRO A 240 10.28 -17.67 -14.18
C PRO A 240 10.01 -16.29 -13.56
N GLN A 241 10.94 -15.78 -12.75
CA GLN A 241 10.75 -14.49 -12.07
C GLN A 241 10.57 -13.32 -13.03
N ASP A 242 11.04 -13.44 -14.28
CA ASP A 242 10.92 -12.42 -15.33
C ASP A 242 9.54 -12.40 -15.99
N GLU A 243 8.66 -13.36 -15.67
CA GLU A 243 7.27 -13.31 -16.07
C GLU A 243 6.44 -12.59 -14.98
N PRO A 244 5.88 -11.41 -15.27
CA PRO A 244 5.09 -10.66 -14.29
C PRO A 244 3.74 -11.34 -14.06
N THR A 245 3.40 -11.57 -12.79
CA THR A 245 2.12 -12.14 -12.34
C THR A 245 1.49 -11.27 -11.25
N CYS A 246 0.26 -11.58 -10.85
CA CYS A 246 -0.40 -10.90 -9.73
C CYS A 246 0.31 -11.07 -8.37
N VAL A 247 1.26 -12.01 -8.28
CA VAL A 247 2.02 -12.32 -7.06
C VAL A 247 3.39 -11.64 -7.04
N SER A 248 3.87 -11.13 -8.19
CA SER A 248 5.23 -10.61 -8.32
C SER A 248 5.59 -9.54 -7.28
N LYS A 249 4.66 -8.63 -6.97
CA LYS A 249 4.87 -7.59 -5.93
C LYS A 249 5.13 -8.22 -4.57
N ILE A 250 4.31 -9.18 -4.15
CA ILE A 250 4.43 -9.85 -2.85
C ILE A 250 5.82 -10.48 -2.74
N LEU A 251 6.28 -11.17 -3.78
CA LEU A 251 7.57 -11.85 -3.80
C LEU A 251 8.75 -10.89 -3.65
N VAL A 252 8.80 -9.82 -4.45
CA VAL A 252 9.93 -8.86 -4.41
C VAL A 252 9.88 -7.99 -3.15
N ALA A 253 8.69 -7.56 -2.72
CA ALA A 253 8.50 -6.74 -1.53
C ALA A 253 8.92 -7.50 -0.26
N HIS A 254 8.60 -8.79 -0.17
CA HIS A 254 8.93 -9.59 0.99
C HIS A 254 10.44 -9.73 1.22
N LYS A 255 11.22 -9.87 0.15
CA LYS A 255 12.70 -9.92 0.23
C LYS A 255 13.24 -8.63 0.88
N VAL A 256 12.77 -7.47 0.42
CA VAL A 256 13.15 -6.17 0.99
C VAL A 256 12.64 -6.04 2.44
N ALA A 257 11.40 -6.46 2.71
CA ALA A 257 10.83 -6.39 4.05
C ALA A 257 11.62 -7.20 5.08
N SER A 258 12.17 -8.35 4.69
CA SER A 258 13.06 -9.15 5.54
C SER A 258 14.31 -8.36 5.95
N CYS A 259 14.93 -7.66 5.00
CA CYS A 259 16.08 -6.79 5.25
C CYS A 259 15.74 -5.66 6.24
N ILE A 260 14.60 -5.00 6.02
CA ILE A 260 14.13 -3.90 6.86
C ILE A 260 13.80 -4.36 8.28
N ARG A 261 13.08 -5.48 8.44
CA ARG A 261 12.84 -6.05 9.76
C ARG A 261 14.16 -6.35 10.47
N ARG A 262 15.09 -7.05 9.82
CA ARG A 262 16.38 -7.43 10.41
C ARG A 262 17.18 -6.23 10.91
N PHE A 263 17.25 -5.17 10.11
CA PHE A 263 17.96 -3.94 10.51
C PHE A 263 17.27 -3.25 11.69
N PHE A 264 15.96 -3.03 11.61
CA PHE A 264 15.26 -2.28 12.64
C PHE A 264 15.00 -3.07 13.93
N GLU A 265 15.01 -4.39 13.87
CA GLU A 265 15.07 -5.24 15.06
C GLU A 265 16.34 -4.96 15.88
N ASP A 266 17.51 -4.89 15.23
CA ASP A 266 18.77 -4.51 15.90
C ASP A 266 18.69 -3.08 16.44
N VAL A 267 18.24 -2.12 15.64
CA VAL A 267 18.09 -0.71 16.04
C VAL A 267 17.18 -0.57 17.27
N ASN A 268 16.04 -1.26 17.31
CA ASN A 268 15.08 -1.16 18.41
C ASN A 268 15.51 -1.93 19.66
N SER A 269 16.31 -2.99 19.52
CA SER A 269 16.84 -3.78 20.64
C SER A 269 18.02 -3.11 21.39
N ARG A 270 18.59 -2.03 20.83
CA ARG A 270 19.79 -1.35 21.32
C ARG A 270 19.57 0.14 21.65
N PRO A 271 18.69 0.50 22.59
CA PRO A 271 18.49 1.92 22.94
C PRO A 271 19.74 2.57 23.55
N ASP A 272 20.53 1.81 24.34
CA ASP A 272 21.68 2.32 25.10
C ASP A 272 23.04 1.85 24.55
N ARG A 273 23.08 1.24 23.35
CA ARG A 273 24.31 0.71 22.74
C ARG A 273 24.57 1.39 21.39
N GLU A 274 25.84 1.37 20.97
CA GLU A 274 26.21 1.83 19.64
C GLU A 274 25.47 0.99 18.58
N LEU A 275 24.80 1.68 17.65
CA LEU A 275 24.10 1.05 16.54
C LEU A 275 25.12 0.40 15.60
N SER A 276 24.80 -0.80 15.10
CA SER A 276 25.70 -1.49 14.16
C SER A 276 25.68 -0.80 12.80
N TYR A 277 26.79 -0.12 12.46
CA TYR A 277 26.97 0.44 11.13
C TYR A 277 27.23 -0.63 10.09
N ASP A 278 27.97 -1.68 10.45
CA ASP A 278 28.27 -2.80 9.56
C ASP A 278 26.97 -3.51 9.14
N LEU A 279 26.03 -3.73 10.07
CA LEU A 279 24.73 -4.31 9.76
C LEU A 279 23.94 -3.46 8.76
N LEU A 280 24.01 -2.12 8.85
CA LEU A 280 23.40 -1.23 7.87
C LEU A 280 24.03 -1.43 6.49
N LEU A 281 25.36 -1.52 6.40
CA LEU A 281 26.05 -1.70 5.11
C LEU A 281 25.73 -3.07 4.49
N ASP A 282 25.65 -4.13 5.31
CA ASP A 282 25.22 -5.46 4.87
C ASP A 282 23.80 -5.43 4.31
N VAL A 283 22.88 -4.73 5.00
CA VAL A 283 21.48 -4.58 4.59
C VAL A 283 21.35 -3.74 3.32
N ASP A 284 22.10 -2.65 3.19
CA ASP A 284 22.17 -1.85 1.96
C ASP A 284 22.63 -2.72 0.77
N SER A 285 23.71 -3.48 0.95
CA SER A 285 24.24 -4.37 -0.09
C SER A 285 23.22 -5.44 -0.50
N GLU A 286 22.51 -6.03 0.46
CA GLU A 286 21.47 -7.04 0.18
C GLU A 286 20.28 -6.43 -0.58
N ILE A 287 19.81 -5.24 -0.19
CA ILE A 287 18.74 -4.54 -0.92
C ILE A 287 19.18 -4.22 -2.36
N ARG A 288 20.42 -3.76 -2.56
CA ARG A 288 20.97 -3.49 -3.90
C ARG A 288 21.09 -4.76 -4.74
N ALA A 289 21.46 -5.89 -4.14
CA ALA A 289 21.47 -7.18 -4.82
C ALA A 289 20.06 -7.61 -5.27
N ILE A 290 19.05 -7.43 -4.41
CA ILE A 290 17.64 -7.68 -4.77
C ILE A 290 17.21 -6.82 -5.97
N ILE A 291 17.66 -5.57 -6.04
CA ILE A 291 17.38 -4.68 -7.19
C ILE A 291 18.07 -5.21 -8.45
N SER A 292 19.36 -5.56 -8.38
CA SER A 292 20.14 -5.97 -9.57
C SER A 292 19.78 -7.36 -10.10
N GLU A 293 19.46 -8.29 -9.22
CA GLU A 293 19.13 -9.69 -9.54
C GLU A 293 17.62 -9.92 -9.70
N GLY A 294 16.82 -8.90 -9.41
CA GLY A 294 15.38 -8.94 -9.52
C GLY A 294 14.86 -9.08 -10.96
N PRO A 295 13.54 -9.28 -11.10
CA PRO A 295 12.88 -9.46 -12.38
C PRO A 295 13.27 -8.42 -13.43
N ALA A 296 13.50 -8.87 -14.67
CA ALA A 296 13.91 -8.01 -15.77
C ALA A 296 12.91 -6.87 -16.04
N PHE A 297 11.61 -7.11 -15.89
CA PHE A 297 10.58 -6.08 -16.05
C PHE A 297 10.64 -4.97 -14.98
N LEU A 298 11.29 -5.21 -13.83
CA LEU A 298 11.56 -4.18 -12.81
C LEU A 298 12.86 -3.41 -13.04
N ARG A 299 13.58 -3.73 -14.12
CA ARG A 299 14.79 -3.07 -14.59
C ARG A 299 14.69 -2.62 -16.06
N ALA A 300 13.50 -2.78 -16.64
CA ALA A 300 13.24 -2.49 -18.04
C ALA A 300 13.34 -0.99 -18.33
N ASP A 301 13.77 -0.66 -19.54
CA ASP A 301 13.65 0.69 -20.08
C ASP A 301 12.23 0.96 -20.59
N GLU A 302 12.00 2.18 -21.07
CA GLU A 302 10.69 2.60 -21.58
C GLU A 302 10.19 1.77 -22.77
N CYS A 303 11.06 1.17 -23.59
CA CYS A 303 10.64 0.38 -24.75
C CYS A 303 10.26 -1.05 -24.34
N ALA A 304 11.06 -1.66 -23.47
CA ALA A 304 10.81 -3.00 -22.98
C ALA A 304 9.56 -3.06 -22.09
N ILE A 305 9.29 -2.01 -21.28
CA ILE A 305 8.14 -1.99 -20.38
C ILE A 305 6.79 -1.95 -21.12
N GLU A 306 6.74 -1.42 -22.36
CA GLU A 306 5.48 -1.33 -23.14
C GLU A 306 5.00 -2.69 -23.64
N GLN A 307 5.88 -3.69 -23.66
CA GLN A 307 5.57 -5.05 -24.08
C GLN A 307 4.81 -5.83 -23.01
N HIS A 308 4.76 -5.30 -21.79
CA HIS A 308 4.09 -5.91 -20.65
C HIS A 308 2.68 -5.34 -20.44
N PRO A 309 1.81 -6.04 -19.68
CA PRO A 309 0.52 -5.51 -19.29
C PRO A 309 0.65 -4.12 -18.63
N PRO A 310 -0.33 -3.20 -18.81
CA PRO A 310 -0.21 -1.82 -18.35
C PRO A 310 0.09 -1.64 -16.85
N TRP A 311 -0.35 -2.58 -16.01
CA TRP A 311 -0.09 -2.55 -14.58
C TRP A 311 1.40 -2.79 -14.22
N VAL A 312 2.19 -3.42 -15.10
CA VAL A 312 3.61 -3.70 -14.87
C VAL A 312 4.42 -2.40 -14.84
N ARG A 313 4.06 -1.42 -15.67
CA ARG A 313 4.66 -0.07 -15.62
C ARG A 313 4.42 0.60 -14.26
N TRP A 314 3.21 0.48 -13.72
CA TRP A 314 2.89 0.98 -12.38
C TRP A 314 3.65 0.23 -11.28
N MET A 315 3.83 -1.08 -11.44
CA MET A 315 4.63 -1.88 -10.52
C MET A 315 6.12 -1.47 -10.55
N LEU A 316 6.69 -1.21 -11.73
CA LEU A 316 8.06 -0.70 -11.88
C LEU A 316 8.22 0.66 -11.17
N HIS A 317 7.29 1.58 -11.43
CA HIS A 317 7.29 2.90 -10.80
C HIS A 317 7.20 2.81 -9.26
N TRP A 318 6.24 2.01 -8.75
CA TRP A 318 6.12 1.72 -7.33
C TRP A 318 7.40 1.08 -6.76
N TRP A 319 8.01 0.14 -7.49
CA TRP A 319 9.20 -0.58 -7.07
C TRP A 319 10.37 0.38 -6.84
N ILE A 320 10.68 1.22 -7.83
CA ILE A 320 11.77 2.22 -7.75
C ILE A 320 11.55 3.15 -6.55
N MET A 321 10.35 3.74 -6.42
CA MET A 321 10.06 4.62 -5.29
C MET A 321 10.14 3.89 -3.94
N SER A 322 9.63 2.66 -3.86
CA SER A 322 9.57 1.89 -2.62
C SER A 322 10.95 1.47 -2.15
N VAL A 323 11.80 0.92 -3.01
CA VAL A 323 13.15 0.47 -2.62
C VAL A 323 14.06 1.64 -2.29
N SER A 324 14.00 2.74 -3.06
CA SER A 324 14.72 3.97 -2.72
C SER A 324 14.25 4.52 -1.37
N HIS A 325 12.95 4.48 -1.08
CA HIS A 325 12.45 4.90 0.23
C HIS A 325 12.97 3.99 1.36
N LYS A 326 13.09 2.67 1.14
CA LYS A 326 13.66 1.77 2.14
C LYS A 326 15.15 2.02 2.40
N LEU A 327 15.95 2.26 1.35
CA LEU A 327 17.34 2.67 1.49
C LEU A 327 17.46 4.00 2.26
N LEU A 328 16.64 4.99 1.93
CA LEU A 328 16.57 6.25 2.64
C LEU A 328 16.26 6.05 4.13
N VAL A 329 15.25 5.22 4.44
CA VAL A 329 14.81 4.92 5.81
C VAL A 329 15.88 4.20 6.61
N CYS A 330 16.68 3.32 6.00
CA CYS A 330 17.81 2.68 6.67
C CYS A 330 18.93 3.69 6.96
N HIS A 331 19.36 4.45 5.95
CA HIS A 331 20.48 5.38 6.10
C HIS A 331 20.16 6.61 6.96
N ARG A 332 18.89 7.05 7.03
CA ARG A 332 18.50 8.20 7.87
C ARG A 332 18.82 8.00 9.33
N VAL A 333 18.91 6.76 9.81
CA VAL A 333 19.29 6.40 11.19
C VAL A 333 20.67 6.96 11.58
N PHE A 334 21.56 7.11 10.60
CA PHE A 334 22.91 7.64 10.79
C PHE A 334 23.12 9.04 10.20
N LEU A 335 22.10 9.64 9.58
CA LEU A 335 22.21 10.93 8.91
C LEU A 335 22.66 12.03 9.87
N GLY A 336 22.08 12.12 11.07
CA GLY A 336 22.50 13.09 12.08
C GLY A 336 23.96 12.96 12.50
N ARG A 337 24.49 11.72 12.57
CA ARG A 337 25.91 11.44 12.91
C ARG A 337 26.85 11.78 11.76
N SER A 338 26.39 11.60 10.52
CA SER A 338 27.17 11.88 9.30
C SER A 338 27.59 13.33 9.13
N PHE A 339 26.92 14.27 9.78
CA PHE A 339 27.33 15.69 9.76
C PHE A 339 28.53 15.99 10.66
N ARG A 340 28.89 15.08 11.58
CA ARG A 340 29.96 15.28 12.57
C ARG A 340 31.10 14.29 12.43
N ASP A 341 30.82 13.11 11.88
CA ASP A 341 31.77 12.00 11.78
C ASP A 341 31.82 11.45 10.34
N ALA A 342 33.01 11.52 9.74
CA ALA A 342 33.28 11.07 8.37
C ALA A 342 33.04 9.57 8.17
N LYS A 343 33.05 8.75 9.25
CA LYS A 343 32.69 7.32 9.21
C LYS A 343 31.33 7.10 8.54
N TYR A 344 30.37 8.00 8.76
CA TYR A 344 29.01 7.86 8.26
C TYR A 344 28.74 8.65 6.96
N ALA A 345 29.79 9.18 6.30
CA ALA A 345 29.65 9.97 5.08
C ALA A 345 28.95 9.19 3.94
N TYR A 346 29.19 7.88 3.84
CA TYR A 346 28.50 7.03 2.88
C TYR A 346 26.99 7.03 3.08
N SER A 347 26.50 7.00 4.33
CA SER A 347 25.06 7.01 4.60
C SER A 347 24.39 8.32 4.26
N ARG A 348 25.09 9.44 4.43
CA ARG A 348 24.62 10.72 3.92
C ARG A 348 24.44 10.66 2.40
N LYS A 349 25.48 10.22 1.68
CA LYS A 349 25.45 10.09 0.22
C LYS A 349 24.31 9.17 -0.24
N ALA A 350 24.22 7.96 0.32
CA ALA A 350 23.21 6.98 -0.06
C ALA A 350 21.77 7.46 0.25
N ALA A 351 21.55 8.15 1.37
CA ALA A 351 20.26 8.76 1.69
C ALA A 351 19.85 9.83 0.66
N ILE A 352 20.77 10.71 0.26
CA ILE A 352 20.48 11.77 -0.70
C ILE A 352 20.29 11.22 -2.12
N GLU A 353 21.08 10.24 -2.55
CA GLU A 353 20.88 9.56 -3.83
C GLU A 353 19.52 8.85 -3.88
N ALA A 354 19.13 8.19 -2.79
CA ALA A 354 17.82 7.57 -2.67
C ALA A 354 16.67 8.60 -2.71
N ALA A 355 16.80 9.72 -1.99
CA ALA A 355 15.81 10.79 -2.01
C ALA A 355 15.66 11.41 -3.41
N ARG A 356 16.78 11.64 -4.11
CA ARG A 356 16.82 12.11 -5.50
C ARG A 356 16.12 11.14 -6.44
N SER A 357 16.40 9.84 -6.31
CA SER A 357 15.72 8.80 -7.10
C SER A 357 14.20 8.85 -6.91
N ILE A 358 13.71 9.01 -5.68
CA ILE A 358 12.27 9.12 -5.39
C ILE A 358 11.65 10.35 -6.07
N ILE A 359 12.30 11.52 -5.98
CA ILE A 359 11.79 12.78 -6.56
C ILE A 359 11.79 12.71 -8.09
N GLN A 360 12.86 12.19 -8.70
CA GLN A 360 12.91 12.00 -10.15
C GLN A 360 11.82 11.04 -10.62
N GLU A 361 11.62 9.95 -9.87
CA GLU A 361 10.61 8.97 -10.20
C GLU A 361 9.20 9.56 -10.05
N LEU A 362 8.92 10.33 -9.01
CA LEU A 362 7.65 11.07 -8.84
C LEU A 362 7.30 11.92 -10.07
N VAL A 363 8.26 12.70 -10.59
CA VAL A 363 8.08 13.56 -11.78
C VAL A 363 7.88 12.74 -13.06
N LYS A 364 8.47 11.55 -13.16
CA LYS A 364 8.18 10.64 -14.28
C LYS A 364 6.78 10.04 -14.15
N GLY A 365 6.43 9.61 -12.93
CA GLY A 365 5.17 8.97 -12.59
C GLY A 365 3.95 9.86 -12.80
N SER A 366 4.08 11.18 -12.60
CA SER A 366 2.99 12.13 -12.85
C SER A 366 2.57 12.22 -14.32
N ARG A 367 3.38 11.70 -15.24
CA ARG A 367 3.08 11.61 -16.66
C ARG A 367 2.38 10.30 -17.05
N LEU A 368 2.30 9.33 -16.14
CA LEU A 368 1.68 8.03 -16.39
C LEU A 368 0.16 8.11 -16.18
N GLY A 369 -0.60 7.39 -17.00
CA GLY A 369 -2.06 7.23 -16.81
C GLY A 369 -2.35 6.58 -15.45
N HIS A 370 -3.01 7.33 -14.57
CA HIS A 370 -3.01 7.26 -13.11
C HIS A 370 -3.24 5.88 -12.43
N GLN A 371 -2.51 5.65 -11.33
CA GLN A 371 -2.95 4.91 -10.15
C GLN A 371 -2.64 5.73 -8.89
N HIS A 372 -3.67 6.07 -8.12
CA HIS A 372 -3.50 6.84 -6.90
C HIS A 372 -2.99 5.98 -5.73
N LEU A 373 -1.70 5.65 -5.76
CA LEU A 373 -1.04 4.90 -4.71
C LEU A 373 -0.71 5.82 -3.52
N TRP A 374 -1.23 5.52 -2.33
CA TRP A 374 -0.94 6.29 -1.11
C TRP A 374 0.56 6.36 -0.78
N THR A 375 1.35 5.35 -1.20
CA THR A 375 2.80 5.30 -0.96
C THR A 375 3.57 6.35 -1.73
N VAL A 376 3.07 6.80 -2.90
CA VAL A 376 3.76 7.77 -3.75
C VAL A 376 3.95 9.13 -3.03
N PRO A 377 2.88 9.82 -2.57
CA PRO A 377 3.05 11.06 -1.84
C PRO A 377 3.79 10.85 -0.51
N TYR A 378 3.59 9.71 0.15
CA TYR A 378 4.31 9.39 1.39
C TYR A 378 5.83 9.31 1.20
N HIS A 379 6.29 8.56 0.18
CA HIS A 379 7.71 8.44 -0.14
C HIS A 379 8.29 9.78 -0.59
N ALA A 380 7.57 10.53 -1.43
CA ALA A 380 7.98 11.85 -1.91
C ALA A 380 8.19 12.85 -0.77
N VAL A 381 7.27 12.90 0.20
CA VAL A 381 7.41 13.75 1.39
C VAL A 381 8.63 13.33 2.21
N SER A 382 8.84 12.04 2.44
CA SER A 382 10.01 11.56 3.17
C SER A 382 11.33 11.92 2.46
N ALA A 383 11.37 11.83 1.13
CA ALA A 383 12.53 12.21 0.33
C ALA A 383 12.82 13.72 0.42
N ALA A 384 11.80 14.55 0.20
CA ALA A 384 11.94 16.00 0.25
C ALA A 384 12.37 16.49 1.65
N VAL A 385 11.83 15.91 2.73
CA VAL A 385 12.29 16.20 4.10
C VAL A 385 13.78 15.88 4.26
N ALA A 386 14.24 14.73 3.78
CA ALA A 386 15.65 14.35 3.88
C ALA A 386 16.57 15.32 3.12
N VAL A 387 16.17 15.75 1.92
CA VAL A 387 16.90 16.75 1.13
C VAL A 387 16.92 18.10 1.85
N ILE A 388 15.80 18.55 2.42
CA ILE A 388 15.76 19.82 3.18
C ILE A 388 16.67 19.75 4.41
N LEU A 389 16.63 18.66 5.18
CA LEU A 389 17.52 18.48 6.34
C LEU A 389 19.00 18.51 5.94
N ASP A 390 19.33 17.94 4.78
CA ASP A 390 20.69 18.00 4.25
C ASP A 390 21.08 19.40 3.78
N ILE A 391 20.14 20.15 3.20
CA ILE A 391 20.31 21.57 2.92
C ILE A 391 20.65 22.30 4.21
N PHE A 392 19.88 22.16 5.31
CA PHE A 392 20.17 22.86 6.58
C PHE A 392 21.61 22.69 7.08
N GLN A 393 22.19 21.50 6.89
CA GLN A 393 23.50 21.15 7.42
C GLN A 393 24.66 21.39 6.44
N SER A 394 24.38 21.80 5.20
CA SER A 394 25.39 22.03 4.17
C SER A 394 26.00 23.44 4.26
N SER A 395 27.28 23.59 3.91
CA SER A 395 27.92 24.91 3.80
C SER A 395 27.19 25.79 2.79
N SER A 396 27.11 27.11 3.03
CA SER A 396 26.56 28.07 2.06
C SER A 396 27.31 28.09 0.72
N SER A 397 28.53 27.56 0.67
CA SER A 397 29.34 27.40 -0.53
C SER A 397 29.14 26.07 -1.28
N ASP A 398 28.27 25.17 -0.80
CA ASP A 398 28.02 23.89 -1.46
C ASP A 398 27.30 24.11 -2.81
N PRO A 399 27.92 23.76 -3.95
CA PRO A 399 27.33 23.97 -5.28
C PRO A 399 26.06 23.14 -5.52
N ASP A 400 25.87 22.03 -4.79
CA ASP A 400 24.70 21.16 -4.95
C ASP A 400 23.42 21.76 -4.33
N LEU A 401 23.53 22.82 -3.52
CA LEU A 401 22.39 23.47 -2.87
C LEU A 401 21.32 23.94 -3.86
N VAL A 402 21.74 24.50 -5.01
CA VAL A 402 20.81 24.98 -6.04
C VAL A 402 20.03 23.81 -6.63
N HIS A 403 20.69 22.67 -6.84
CA HIS A 403 20.04 21.47 -7.38
C HIS A 403 19.06 20.88 -6.36
N LYS A 404 19.49 20.70 -5.10
CA LYS A 404 18.64 20.23 -3.99
C LYS A 404 17.37 21.07 -3.84
N ARG A 405 17.48 22.41 -3.90
CA ARG A 405 16.29 23.29 -3.82
C ARG A 405 15.35 23.10 -5.01
N ARG A 406 15.86 22.91 -6.22
CA ARG A 406 15.04 22.61 -7.40
C ARG A 406 14.33 21.27 -7.27
N GLU A 407 15.00 20.25 -6.74
CA GLU A 407 14.41 18.93 -6.50
C GLU A 407 13.24 19.02 -5.50
N VAL A 408 13.42 19.74 -4.39
CA VAL A 408 12.34 19.96 -3.41
C VAL A 408 11.18 20.74 -4.02
N GLN A 409 11.47 21.74 -4.86
CA GLN A 409 10.42 22.50 -5.55
C GLN A 409 9.63 21.61 -6.52
N ALA A 410 10.31 20.80 -7.32
CA ALA A 410 9.66 19.83 -8.21
C ALA A 410 8.76 18.87 -7.41
N ALA A 411 9.25 18.35 -6.28
CA ALA A 411 8.43 17.50 -5.42
C ALA A 411 7.18 18.21 -4.89
N LEU A 412 7.28 19.48 -4.51
CA LEU A 412 6.13 20.29 -4.08
C LEU A 412 5.10 20.47 -5.19
N ASP A 413 5.55 20.72 -6.42
CA ASP A 413 4.66 20.93 -7.57
C ASP A 413 3.88 19.65 -7.89
N GLU A 414 4.55 18.50 -7.92
CA GLU A 414 3.90 17.20 -8.11
C GLU A 414 2.96 16.80 -6.95
N LEU A 415 3.35 17.11 -5.71
CA LEU A 415 2.49 16.86 -4.54
C LEU A 415 1.19 17.70 -4.60
N ARG A 416 1.21 18.91 -5.17
CA ARG A 416 0.00 19.72 -5.36
C ARG A 416 -0.97 19.04 -6.31
N LEU A 417 -0.48 18.52 -7.44
CA LEU A 417 -1.30 17.74 -8.37
C LEU A 417 -1.92 16.52 -7.67
N LEU A 418 -1.13 15.77 -6.90
CA LEU A 418 -1.65 14.62 -6.14
C LEU A 418 -2.68 15.01 -5.07
N SER A 419 -2.56 16.21 -4.48
CA SER A 419 -3.52 16.73 -3.50
C SER A 419 -4.83 17.15 -4.16
N GLU A 420 -4.76 17.86 -5.28
CA GLU A 420 -5.91 18.47 -5.95
C GLU A 420 -6.67 17.44 -6.81
N GLU A 421 -5.96 16.76 -7.71
CA GLU A 421 -6.56 15.78 -8.64
C GLU A 421 -6.72 14.41 -7.98
N GLY A 422 -5.73 14.00 -7.19
CA GLY A 422 -5.71 12.68 -6.54
C GLY A 422 -6.41 12.63 -5.18
N ASN A 423 -6.97 13.75 -4.72
CA ASN A 423 -7.61 13.93 -3.41
C ASN A 423 -6.76 13.37 -2.25
N SER A 424 -5.43 13.50 -2.34
CA SER A 424 -4.51 12.89 -1.38
C SER A 424 -4.28 13.77 -0.15
N GLN A 425 -4.83 13.33 0.99
CA GLN A 425 -4.60 13.98 2.28
C GLN A 425 -3.13 13.88 2.74
N ILE A 426 -2.42 12.83 2.33
CA ILE A 426 -0.99 12.66 2.61
C ILE A 426 -0.20 13.77 1.88
N ALA A 427 -0.52 14.01 0.61
CA ALA A 427 0.11 15.07 -0.16
C ALA A 427 -0.18 16.46 0.43
N ALA A 428 -1.45 16.74 0.77
CA ALA A 428 -1.85 18.02 1.36
C ALA A 428 -1.07 18.35 2.65
N ARG A 429 -0.97 17.39 3.58
CA ARG A 429 -0.17 17.53 4.81
C ARG A 429 1.33 17.65 4.52
N GLY A 430 1.81 16.90 3.53
CA GLY A 430 3.18 16.96 3.04
C GLY A 430 3.57 18.36 2.55
N ILE A 431 2.72 18.99 1.73
CA ILE A 431 2.93 20.35 1.22
C ILE A 431 3.06 21.34 2.36
N GLN A 432 2.18 21.27 3.35
CA GLN A 432 2.24 22.14 4.53
C GLN A 432 3.57 21.99 5.27
N LEU A 433 3.97 20.75 5.57
CA LEU A 433 5.24 20.46 6.24
C LEU A 433 6.45 20.98 5.46
N LEU A 434 6.54 20.65 4.17
CA LEU A 434 7.66 21.03 3.31
C LEU A 434 7.75 22.55 3.13
N THR A 435 6.61 23.24 3.00
CA THR A 435 6.56 24.69 2.92
C THR A 435 7.07 25.34 4.20
N THR A 436 6.66 24.84 5.37
CA THR A 436 7.18 25.31 6.66
C THR A 436 8.68 25.09 6.78
N LEU A 437 9.17 23.90 6.43
CA LEU A 437 10.61 23.58 6.51
C LEU A 437 11.45 24.47 5.59
N LEU A 438 10.98 24.76 4.38
CA LEU A 438 11.66 25.69 3.46
C LEU A 438 11.66 27.13 3.98
N ALA A 439 10.57 27.58 4.61
CA ALA A 439 10.52 28.91 5.22
C ALA A 439 11.52 29.04 6.37
N GLU A 440 11.65 27.99 7.20
CA GLU A 440 12.66 27.94 8.27
C GLU A 440 14.09 27.87 7.71
N GLU A 441 14.31 27.14 6.61
CA GLU A 441 15.61 27.08 5.92
C GLU A 441 16.04 28.47 5.43
N ALA A 442 15.10 29.18 4.80
CA ALA A 442 15.34 30.53 4.32
C ALA A 442 15.64 31.50 5.47
N ARG A 443 15.04 31.33 6.66
CA ARG A 443 15.33 32.13 7.86
C ARG A 443 16.71 31.80 8.44
N HIS A 444 17.03 30.52 8.57
CA HIS A 444 18.29 30.05 9.14
C HIS A 444 19.52 30.51 8.35
N ARG A 445 19.36 30.67 7.03
CA ARG A 445 20.43 31.13 6.13
C ARG A 445 20.41 32.62 5.82
N ARG A 446 19.56 33.43 6.49
CA ARG A 446 19.67 34.89 6.39
C ARG A 446 21.03 35.32 6.97
N PRO A 447 21.74 36.24 6.30
CA PRO A 447 23.05 36.72 6.74
C PRO A 447 23.00 37.43 8.09
#